data_AF-A0A511RNG5-F1
#
_entry.id   AF-A0A511RNG5-F1
#
_cell.length_a   1.000
_cell.length_b   1.000
_cell.length_c   1.000
_cell.angle_alpha   90.00
_cell.angle_beta   90.00
_cell.angle_gamma   90.00
#
_symmetry.space_group_name_H-M   'P 1'
#
loop_
_entity.id
_entity.type
_entity.pdbx_description
1 polymer ?
#
loop_
_entity_poly.entity_id
_entity_poly.type
_entity_poly.pdbx_seq_one_letter_code
_entity_poly.pdbx_strand_id
1 'polypeptide(L)'
;MSDLTHLNQLAEHYMHEHTFRKGDLVTWKPGLRNRKMPDYGEPMVVVEVLSEPVYDQTADSGSPYFREPLTVRCLLVDEDGDALVFYYDARRLMPYGDWRSSVAN
;
A
#
# COMPACT_ATOMS: atom_id res chain seq x y z
N MET A 1 -6.40 21.59 9.72
CA MET A 1 -5.33 20.99 10.55
C MET A 1 -4.05 21.76 10.25
N SER A 2 -3.18 21.99 11.24
CA SER A 2 -1.85 22.55 10.92
C SER A 2 -1.05 21.53 10.11
N ASP A 3 -0.15 22.00 9.24
CA ASP A 3 0.69 21.13 8.40
C ASP A 3 1.47 20.10 9.23
N LEU A 4 1.87 20.47 10.44
CA LEU A 4 2.55 19.58 11.39
C LEU A 4 1.67 18.44 11.89
N THR A 5 0.39 18.70 12.20
CA THR A 5 -0.54 17.65 12.64
C THR A 5 -0.76 16.64 11.54
N HIS A 6 -0.94 17.09 10.30
CA HIS A 6 -1.15 16.20 9.16
C HIS A 6 0.10 15.35 8.88
N LEU A 7 1.29 15.94 8.92
CA LEU A 7 2.55 15.22 8.75
C LEU A 7 2.74 14.12 9.81
N ASN A 8 2.49 14.43 11.08
CA ASN A 8 2.63 13.46 12.16
C ASN A 8 1.65 12.29 11.98
N GLN A 9 0.41 12.57 11.56
CA GLN A 9 -0.57 11.52 11.28
C GLN A 9 -0.11 10.59 10.14
N LEU A 10 0.41 11.15 9.04
CA LEU A 10 0.94 10.34 7.94
C LEU A 10 2.16 9.51 8.38
N ALA A 11 3.02 10.08 9.21
CA ALA A 11 4.17 9.37 9.78
C ALA A 11 3.73 8.20 10.67
N GLU A 12 2.74 8.41 11.54
CA GLU A 12 2.16 7.35 12.37
C GLU A 12 1.57 6.22 11.51
N HIS A 13 0.78 6.57 10.48
CA HIS A 13 0.25 5.57 9.55
C HIS A 13 1.37 4.77 8.89
N TYR A 14 2.44 5.44 8.44
CA TYR A 14 3.53 4.77 7.74
C TYR A 14 4.35 3.86 8.66
N MET A 15 4.60 4.29 9.90
CA MET A 15 5.36 3.53 10.90
C MET A 15 4.57 2.37 11.52
N HIS A 16 3.23 2.39 11.45
CA HIS A 16 2.39 1.32 11.98
C HIS A 16 2.35 0.10 11.04
N GLU A 17 3.23 -0.88 11.20
CA GLU A 17 3.28 -2.02 10.29
C GLU A 17 2.20 -3.08 10.57
N HIS A 18 1.69 -3.71 9.49
CA HIS A 18 0.81 -4.87 9.57
C HIS A 18 1.56 -6.12 9.08
N THR A 19 1.24 -7.28 9.65
CA THR A 19 1.71 -8.57 9.14
C THR A 19 0.66 -9.14 8.19
N PHE A 20 1.06 -9.39 6.95
CA PHE A 20 0.20 -9.97 5.92
C PHE A 20 0.51 -11.42 5.65
N ARG A 21 -0.45 -12.12 5.04
CA ARG A 21 -0.34 -13.48 4.52
C ARG A 21 -1.04 -13.58 3.17
N LYS A 22 -0.68 -14.59 2.39
CA LYS A 22 -1.34 -14.90 1.12
C LYS A 22 -2.85 -15.10 1.35
N GLY A 23 -3.67 -14.41 0.55
CA GLY A 23 -5.12 -14.42 0.63
C GLY A 23 -5.72 -13.25 1.41
N ASP A 24 -4.93 -12.47 2.14
CA ASP A 24 -5.44 -11.31 2.87
C ASP A 24 -5.98 -10.25 1.90
N LEU A 25 -7.12 -9.65 2.26
CA LEU A 25 -7.64 -8.46 1.60
C LEU A 25 -7.02 -7.22 2.23
N VAL A 26 -6.41 -6.39 1.40
CA VAL A 26 -5.69 -5.18 1.82
C VAL A 26 -6.11 -3.98 0.98
N THR A 27 -5.86 -2.78 1.49
CA THR A 27 -5.99 -1.53 0.73
C THR A 27 -4.98 -0.51 1.24
N TRP A 28 -4.97 0.68 0.64
CA TRP A 28 -4.10 1.77 1.08
C TRP A 28 -4.47 2.29 2.46
N LYS A 29 -3.47 2.56 3.28
CA LYS A 29 -3.64 3.45 4.44
C LYS A 29 -3.97 4.86 3.98
N PRO A 30 -4.85 5.59 4.69
CA PRO A 30 -5.19 6.97 4.34
C PRO A 30 -3.93 7.84 4.16
N GLY A 31 -3.82 8.46 2.98
CA GLY A 31 -2.73 9.36 2.64
C GLY A 31 -1.44 8.71 2.13
N LEU A 32 -1.35 7.37 2.07
CA LEU A 32 -0.12 6.65 1.71
C LEU A 32 -0.10 6.01 0.32
N ARG A 33 -1.16 6.21 -0.50
CA ARG A 33 -1.21 5.76 -1.90
C ARG A 33 -0.09 6.40 -2.73
N ASN A 34 0.64 5.57 -3.46
CA ASN A 34 1.70 6.02 -4.36
C ASN A 34 1.69 5.33 -5.73
N ARG A 35 0.56 4.75 -6.12
CA ARG A 35 0.31 4.17 -7.44
C ARG A 35 -1.02 4.69 -7.99
N LYS A 36 -1.19 4.57 -9.31
CA LYS A 36 -2.44 4.95 -9.99
C LYS A 36 -3.60 4.06 -9.55
N MET A 37 -3.34 2.76 -9.39
CA MET A 37 -4.32 1.77 -8.97
C MET A 37 -3.78 0.90 -7.81
N PRO A 38 -4.68 0.39 -6.96
CA PRO A 38 -6.12 0.69 -6.94
C PRO A 38 -6.39 2.06 -6.31
N ASP A 39 -7.64 2.55 -6.38
CA ASP A 39 -8.06 3.75 -5.65
C ASP A 39 -8.15 3.49 -4.13
N TYR A 40 -8.32 4.56 -3.35
CA TYR A 40 -8.54 4.41 -1.90
C TYR A 40 -9.85 3.66 -1.64
N GLY A 41 -9.78 2.64 -0.79
CA GLY A 41 -10.95 1.82 -0.43
C GLY A 41 -11.33 0.76 -1.45
N GLU A 42 -10.55 0.62 -2.52
CA GLU A 42 -10.61 -0.56 -3.38
C GLU A 42 -9.69 -1.66 -2.82
N PRO A 43 -10.18 -2.90 -2.72
CA PRO A 43 -9.41 -4.00 -2.16
C PRO A 43 -8.45 -4.61 -3.17
N MET A 44 -7.34 -5.12 -2.66
CA MET A 44 -6.43 -6.02 -3.37
C MET A 44 -6.27 -7.31 -2.57
N VAL A 45 -5.90 -8.40 -3.23
CA VAL A 45 -5.59 -9.68 -2.59
C VAL A 45 -4.09 -9.87 -2.54
N VAL A 46 -3.52 -10.12 -1.35
CA VAL A 46 -2.11 -10.49 -1.22
C VAL A 46 -1.89 -11.85 -1.88
N VAL A 47 -1.07 -11.91 -2.93
CA VAL A 47 -0.73 -13.17 -3.61
C VAL A 47 0.58 -13.76 -3.10
N GLU A 48 1.47 -12.92 -2.58
CA GLU A 48 2.79 -13.31 -2.07
C GLU A 48 3.31 -12.26 -1.08
N VAL A 49 3.94 -12.72 0.00
CA VAL A 49 4.76 -11.91 0.90
C VAL A 49 6.20 -12.35 0.70
N LEU A 50 7.07 -11.43 0.33
CA LEU A 50 8.45 -11.71 -0.03
C LEU A 50 9.32 -11.79 1.23
N SER A 51 10.23 -12.76 1.27
CA SER A 51 11.22 -12.86 2.35
C SER A 51 12.27 -11.75 2.29
N GLU A 52 12.55 -11.23 1.09
CA GLU A 52 13.50 -10.16 0.82
C GLU A 52 12.85 -9.09 -0.07
N PRO A 53 13.11 -7.79 0.18
CA PRO A 53 12.54 -6.72 -0.62
C PRO A 53 13.10 -6.69 -2.04
N VAL A 54 12.24 -6.39 -3.01
CA VAL A 54 12.63 -6.05 -4.38
C VAL A 54 12.70 -4.53 -4.51
N TYR A 55 13.72 -4.06 -5.22
CA TYR A 55 13.92 -2.64 -5.49
C TYR A 55 13.82 -2.38 -7.00
N ASP A 56 13.07 -1.36 -7.38
CA ASP A 56 13.11 -0.84 -8.74
C ASP A 56 14.49 -0.22 -9.00
N GLN A 57 15.10 -0.58 -10.14
CA GLN A 57 16.41 -0.10 -10.55
C GLN A 57 16.35 1.16 -11.41
N THR A 58 15.16 1.63 -11.77
CA THR A 58 14.97 2.76 -12.69
C THR A 58 14.87 4.10 -11.98
N ALA A 59 14.57 4.12 -10.68
CA ALA A 59 14.47 5.35 -9.89
C ALA A 59 15.85 5.88 -9.47
N ASP A 60 16.07 7.19 -9.61
CA ASP A 60 17.24 7.89 -9.07
C ASP A 60 17.00 8.45 -7.66
N SER A 61 18.05 8.92 -6.99
CA SER A 61 18.00 9.40 -5.59
C SER A 61 17.11 10.62 -5.33
N GLY A 62 16.69 11.35 -6.37
CA GLY A 62 15.72 12.43 -6.28
C GLY A 62 14.26 11.96 -6.31
N SER A 63 14.01 10.68 -6.63
CA SER A 63 12.68 10.10 -6.64
C SER A 63 12.23 9.67 -5.25
N PRO A 64 10.96 9.91 -4.86
CA PRO A 64 10.39 9.36 -3.63
C PRO A 64 10.30 7.83 -3.63
N TYR A 65 10.53 7.19 -4.78
CA TYR A 65 10.52 5.74 -4.96
C TYR A 65 11.92 5.14 -5.05
N PHE A 66 12.97 5.96 -4.86
CA PHE A 66 14.34 5.48 -4.81
C PHE A 66 14.50 4.42 -3.74
N ARG A 67 14.88 3.21 -4.15
CA ARG A 67 15.05 2.06 -3.25
C ARG A 67 13.84 1.83 -2.34
N GLU A 68 12.63 2.06 -2.85
CA GLU A 68 11.40 1.65 -2.16
C GLU A 68 11.43 0.12 -1.96
N PRO A 69 11.33 -0.39 -0.73
CA PRO A 69 11.39 -1.83 -0.47
C PRO A 69 10.02 -2.45 -0.75
N LEU A 70 9.88 -3.06 -1.92
CA LEU A 70 8.67 -3.75 -2.29
C LEU A 70 8.71 -5.16 -1.68
N THR A 71 7.79 -5.43 -0.75
CA THR A 71 7.81 -6.64 0.10
C THR A 71 6.59 -7.53 -0.08
N VAL A 72 5.61 -7.10 -0.87
CA VAL A 72 4.35 -7.80 -1.08
C VAL A 72 3.92 -7.67 -2.53
N ARG A 73 3.34 -8.73 -3.08
CA ARG A 73 2.63 -8.69 -4.35
C ARG A 73 1.13 -8.79 -4.11
N CYS A 74 0.37 -7.92 -4.77
CA CYS A 74 -1.08 -7.95 -4.69
C CYS A 74 -1.71 -8.08 -6.07
N LEU A 75 -2.79 -8.85 -6.13
CA LEU A 75 -3.70 -8.94 -7.26
C LEU A 75 -4.84 -7.94 -7.09
N LEU A 76 -5.20 -7.29 -8.18
CA LEU A 76 -6.34 -6.39 -8.30
C LEU A 76 -6.98 -6.61 -9.68
N VAL A 77 -8.15 -6.01 -9.86
CA VAL A 77 -8.89 -6.04 -11.12
C VAL A 77 -8.84 -4.64 -11.72
N ASP A 78 -8.56 -4.53 -13.02
CA ASP A 78 -8.60 -3.25 -13.72
C ASP A 78 -10.01 -2.87 -14.20
N GLU A 79 -10.10 -1.73 -14.89
CA GLU A 79 -11.38 -1.21 -15.40
C GLU A 79 -12.03 -2.14 -16.43
N ASP A 80 -11.25 -2.98 -17.12
CA ASP A 80 -11.72 -3.93 -18.12
C ASP A 80 -12.10 -5.30 -17.52
N GLY A 81 -11.86 -5.50 -16.21
CA GLY A 81 -12.15 -6.74 -15.51
C GLY A 81 -10.99 -7.75 -15.50
N ASP A 82 -9.82 -7.35 -15.98
CA ASP A 82 -8.64 -8.20 -16.05
C ASP A 82 -7.82 -8.17 -14.76
N ALA A 83 -7.20 -9.31 -14.46
CA ALA A 83 -6.36 -9.44 -13.27
C ALA A 83 -4.97 -8.84 -13.52
N LEU A 84 -4.60 -7.86 -12.69
CA LEU A 84 -3.26 -7.29 -12.64
C LEU A 84 -2.56 -7.69 -11.35
N VAL A 85 -1.24 -7.85 -11.39
CA VAL A 85 -0.42 -8.12 -10.21
C VAL A 85 0.73 -7.11 -10.14
N PHE A 86 0.79 -6.36 -9.04
CA PHE A 86 1.87 -5.40 -8.79
C PHE A 86 2.60 -5.69 -7.48
N TYR A 87 3.79 -5.12 -7.36
CA TYR A 87 4.60 -5.11 -6.15
C TYR A 87 4.34 -3.83 -5.36
N TYR A 88 4.27 -3.96 -4.04
CA TYR A 88 3.95 -2.89 -3.10
C TYR A 88 4.88 -2.91 -1.88
N ASP A 89 5.06 -1.75 -1.28
CA ASP A 89 5.61 -1.62 0.07
C ASP A 89 4.50 -1.90 1.09
N ALA A 90 4.65 -2.98 1.87
CA ALA A 90 3.68 -3.41 2.89
C ALA A 90 3.31 -2.28 3.87
N ARG A 91 4.23 -1.36 4.17
CA ARG A 91 4.04 -0.29 5.15
C ARG A 91 2.97 0.71 4.73
N ARG A 92 2.65 0.77 3.44
CA ARG A 92 1.59 1.63 2.88
C ARG A 92 0.20 0.98 2.91
N LEU A 93 0.13 -0.31 3.21
CA LEU A 93 -1.09 -1.10 3.15
C LEU A 93 -1.65 -1.35 4.55
N MET A 94 -2.96 -1.54 4.62
CA MET A 94 -3.68 -1.99 5.81
C MET A 94 -4.70 -3.07 5.43
N PRO A 95 -5.16 -3.89 6.40
CA PRO A 95 -6.28 -4.80 6.18
C PRO A 95 -7.51 -4.06 5.67
N TYR A 96 -8.19 -4.63 4.67
CA TYR A 96 -9.37 -3.99 4.07
C TYR A 96 -10.53 -3.81 5.06
N GLY A 97 -10.65 -4.71 6.05
CA GLY A 97 -11.62 -4.58 7.13
C GLY A 97 -11.43 -3.32 7.97
N ASP A 98 -10.18 -2.94 8.22
CA ASP A 98 -9.84 -1.75 9.03
C ASP A 98 -10.21 -0.46 8.27
N TRP A 99 -10.03 -0.45 6.93
CA TRP A 99 -10.45 0.67 6.09
C TRP A 99 -11.95 0.92 6.22
N ARG A 100 -12.77 -0.14 6.14
CA ARG A 100 -14.23 -0.03 6.26
C ARG A 100 -14.66 0.56 7.61
N SER A 101 -13.96 0.22 8.69
CA SER A 101 -14.20 0.79 10.02
C SER A 101 -13.79 2.28 10.11
N SER A 102 -12.80 2.71 9.32
CA SER A 102 -12.32 4.10 9.31
C SER A 102 -13.24 5.08 8.58
N VAL A 103 -14.04 4.61 7.62
CA VAL A 103 -14.99 5.44 6.84
C VAL A 103 -16.44 5.36 7.33
N ALA A 104 -16.76 4.41 8.22
CA ALA A 104 -18.09 4.23 8.78
C ALA A 104 -18.38 5.12 10.01
N ASN A 105 -17.40 5.95 10.42
CA ASN A 105 -17.50 6.89 11.53
C ASN A 105 -17.40 8.34 11.05
#